data_AF-A0A8H5G1W7-F1
#
_entry.id   AF-A0A8H5G1W7-F1
#
_cell.length_a   1.000
_cell.length_b   1.000
_cell.length_c   1.000
_cell.angle_alpha   90.00
_cell.angle_beta   90.00
_cell.angle_gamma   90.00
#
_symmetry.space_group_name_H-M   'P 1'
#
loop_
_entity.id
_entity.type
_entity.pdbx_description
1 polymer ?
#
loop_
_entity_poly.entity_id
_entity_poly.type
_entity_poly.pdbx_seq_one_letter_code
_entity_poly.pdbx_strand_id
1 'polypeptide(L)'
;MFEAAEKLDCLDGRSPIDPRDLRQLTLMRDNNRCVLTSVVNIRSLWKGKQSWSSEKKATHTKVTRIISQSLLTDIQGTPEVFQWAQTARAIDERFGGLSSCDVLGEEILCSPLNAFTAGNAVHEEFDCLNLWLTPAVE
;
A
#
# COMPACT_ATOMS: atom_id res chain seq x y z
N MET A 1 10.97 22.33 5.67
CA MET A 1 9.54 22.22 6.04
C MET A 1 8.82 23.22 5.12
N PHE A 2 8.61 22.91 3.83
CA PHE A 2 7.31 22.50 3.25
C PHE A 2 7.45 21.95 1.80
N GLU A 3 8.60 21.38 1.42
CA GLU A 3 8.91 21.10 0.00
C GLU A 3 8.37 19.76 -0.57
N ALA A 4 7.66 18.96 0.23
CA ALA A 4 7.11 17.68 -0.21
C ALA A 4 5.63 17.75 -0.65
N ALA A 5 4.95 18.87 -0.38
CA ALA A 5 3.52 19.02 -0.68
C ALA A 5 3.25 19.47 -2.13
N GLU A 6 4.13 20.26 -2.74
CA GLU A 6 3.94 20.77 -4.11
C GLU A 6 4.16 19.73 -5.22
N LYS A 7 4.65 18.53 -4.89
CA LYS A 7 4.92 17.48 -5.89
C LYS A 7 3.76 16.52 -6.11
N LEU A 8 2.63 16.71 -5.43
CA LEU A 8 1.42 15.92 -5.60
C LEU A 8 0.43 16.50 -6.64
N ASP A 9 0.63 17.75 -7.10
CA ASP A 9 -0.25 18.42 -8.07
C ASP A 9 0.06 18.11 -9.55
N CYS A 10 0.67 16.96 -9.85
CA CYS A 10 1.07 16.59 -11.21
C CYS A 10 0.74 15.13 -11.55
N LEU A 11 -0.53 14.73 -11.45
CA LEU A 11 -0.98 13.40 -11.89
C LEU A 11 -2.23 13.43 -12.79
N ASP A 12 -2.52 14.55 -13.46
CA ASP A 12 -3.67 14.69 -14.36
C ASP A 12 -3.36 14.20 -15.80
N GLY A 13 -2.71 13.02 -15.94
CA GLY A 13 -2.41 12.42 -17.26
C GLY A 13 -1.06 11.71 -17.41
N ARG A 14 -0.48 11.14 -16.34
CA ARG A 14 0.77 10.36 -16.43
C ARG A 14 0.51 8.86 -16.49
N SER A 15 1.34 8.18 -17.28
CA SER A 15 1.49 6.73 -17.35
C SER A 15 1.39 6.07 -15.97
N PRO A 16 0.84 4.84 -15.88
CA PRO A 16 0.65 4.16 -14.60
C PRO A 16 1.94 4.21 -13.77
N ILE A 17 1.82 4.67 -12.52
CA ILE A 17 2.95 4.81 -11.60
C ILE A 17 3.65 3.45 -11.49
N ASP A 18 4.95 3.40 -11.81
CA ASP A 18 5.76 2.19 -11.65
C ASP A 18 5.61 1.70 -10.20
N PRO A 19 5.34 0.41 -9.94
CA PRO A 19 5.29 -0.15 -8.59
C PRO A 19 6.47 0.26 -7.70
N ARG A 20 7.65 0.49 -8.28
CA ARG A 20 8.84 1.01 -7.58
C ARG A 20 8.66 2.44 -7.11
N ASP A 21 8.06 3.31 -7.92
CA ASP A 21 7.78 4.70 -7.59
C ASP A 21 6.69 4.78 -6.52
N LEU A 22 5.59 4.02 -6.67
CA LEU A 22 4.55 3.92 -5.65
C LEU A 22 5.15 3.50 -4.30
N ARG A 23 6.04 2.49 -4.31
CA ARG A 23 6.71 2.04 -3.10
C ARG A 23 7.55 3.15 -2.48
N GLN A 24 8.34 3.86 -3.28
CA GLN A 24 9.23 4.90 -2.79
C GLN A 24 8.43 6.08 -2.23
N LEU A 25 7.38 6.53 -2.92
CA LEU A 25 6.51 7.61 -2.48
C LEU A 25 5.80 7.26 -1.16
N THR A 26 5.23 6.05 -1.07
CA THR A 26 4.55 5.58 0.15
C THR A 26 5.51 5.51 1.34
N LEU A 27 6.70 4.95 1.14
CA LEU A 27 7.73 4.93 2.18
C LEU A 27 8.17 6.32 2.62
N MET A 28 8.27 7.29 1.71
CA MET A 28 8.63 8.66 2.05
C MET A 28 7.52 9.36 2.85
N ARG A 29 6.26 9.22 2.41
CA ARG A 29 5.09 9.73 3.13
C ARG A 29 5.02 9.21 4.56
N ASP A 30 5.26 7.91 4.74
CA ASP A 30 5.17 7.24 6.05
C ASP A 30 6.47 7.36 6.87
N ASN A 31 7.39 8.26 6.48
CA ASN A 31 8.68 8.45 7.10
C ASN A 31 9.46 7.14 7.33
N ASN A 32 9.42 6.26 6.32
CA ASN A 32 10.07 4.95 6.30
C ASN A 32 9.74 4.08 7.51
N ARG A 33 8.51 4.16 8.03
CA ARG A 33 8.05 3.42 9.21
C ARG A 33 6.77 2.68 8.91
N CYS A 34 6.52 1.62 9.66
CA CYS A 34 5.19 1.03 9.69
C CYS A 34 4.21 2.05 10.31
N VAL A 35 3.11 2.34 9.63
CA VAL A 35 2.10 3.31 10.10
C VAL A 35 1.47 2.89 11.42
N LEU A 36 1.25 1.58 11.62
CA LEU A 36 0.57 1.05 12.80
C LEU A 36 1.48 0.81 14.00
N THR A 37 2.74 0.42 13.79
CA THR A 37 3.68 0.05 14.87
C THR A 37 4.82 1.03 15.06
N SER A 38 4.96 2.03 14.18
CA SER A 38 6.07 2.98 14.14
C SER A 38 7.47 2.39 13.97
N VAL A 39 7.59 1.07 13.76
CA VAL A 39 8.86 0.35 13.54
C VAL A 39 9.52 0.82 12.24
N VAL A 40 10.83 1.04 12.28
CA VAL A 40 11.60 1.59 11.15
C VAL A 40 11.82 0.52 10.07
N ASN A 41 11.74 0.93 8.81
CA ASN A 41 12.19 0.11 7.69
C ASN A 41 13.72 -0.07 7.76
N ILE A 42 14.15 -1.33 7.89
CA ILE A 42 15.56 -1.70 8.00
C ILE A 42 16.39 -1.18 6.82
N ARG A 43 15.90 -1.22 5.57
CA ARG A 43 16.67 -0.72 4.41
C ARG A 43 16.94 0.78 4.48
N SER A 44 16.03 1.55 5.05
CA SER A 44 16.21 2.99 5.23
C SER A 44 17.24 3.30 6.33
N LEU A 45 17.37 2.41 7.32
CA LEU A 45 18.44 2.45 8.31
C LEU A 45 19.82 2.25 7.67
N TRP A 46 19.99 1.17 6.90
CA TRP A 46 21.25 0.83 6.25
C TRP A 46 21.73 1.89 5.26
N LYS A 47 20.81 2.66 4.68
CA LYS A 47 21.13 3.78 3.78
C LYS A 47 21.49 5.08 4.50
N GLY A 48 21.60 5.07 5.84
CA GLY A 48 21.90 6.27 6.63
C GLY A 48 20.80 7.34 6.60
N LYS A 49 19.59 6.99 6.14
CA LYS A 49 18.49 7.96 6.03
C LYS A 49 17.80 8.27 7.36
N GLN A 50 18.10 7.50 8.40
CA GLN A 50 17.57 7.73 9.75
C GLN A 50 18.65 7.51 10.81
N SER A 51 18.65 8.39 11.81
CA SER A 51 19.47 8.23 13.01
C SER A 51 18.94 7.06 13.86
N TRP A 52 19.78 6.03 14.01
CA TRP A 52 19.51 4.87 14.83
C TRP A 52 19.75 5.22 16.31
N SER A 53 18.71 5.05 17.13
CA SER A 53 18.90 4.91 18.58
C SER A 53 18.77 3.44 18.92
N SER A 54 19.55 2.96 19.89
CA SER A 54 19.56 1.57 20.38
C SER A 54 18.17 1.08 20.84
N GLU A 55 17.25 1.98 21.13
CA GLU A 55 15.87 1.69 21.54
C GLU A 55 14.90 1.45 20.36
N LYS A 56 15.25 1.87 19.14
CA LYS A 56 14.37 1.74 17.98
C LYS A 56 14.44 0.31 17.45
N LYS A 57 13.28 -0.32 17.26
CA LYS A 57 13.19 -1.58 16.50
C LYS A 57 13.21 -1.27 15.00
N ALA A 58 13.92 -2.10 14.23
CA ALA A 58 13.88 -2.09 12.77
C ALA A 58 13.37 -3.43 12.26
N THR A 59 12.60 -3.38 11.18
CA THR A 59 12.10 -4.58 10.51
C THR A 59 11.99 -4.34 9.00
N HIS A 60 11.77 -5.42 8.25
CA HIS A 60 11.36 -5.30 6.86
C HIS A 60 9.92 -4.78 6.81
N THR A 61 9.73 -3.67 6.09
CA THR A 61 8.38 -3.18 5.77
C THR A 61 8.04 -3.41 4.31
N LYS A 62 6.75 -3.64 4.07
CA LYS A 62 6.09 -3.77 2.78
C LYS A 62 5.15 -2.58 2.57
N VAL A 63 4.75 -2.38 1.32
CA VAL A 63 3.70 -1.43 0.96
C VAL A 63 2.44 -2.25 0.77
N THR A 64 1.49 -2.04 1.67
CA THR A 64 0.17 -2.67 1.68
C THR A 64 -0.78 -1.74 0.95
N ARG A 65 -1.57 -2.27 0.01
CA ARG A 65 -2.64 -1.51 -0.64
C ARG A 65 -3.92 -1.66 0.17
N ILE A 66 -4.67 -0.58 0.35
CA ILE A 66 -5.97 -0.58 1.03
C ILE A 66 -7.00 -1.28 0.13
N ILE A 67 -6.97 -0.91 -1.15
CA ILE A 67 -7.79 -1.49 -2.21
C ILE A 67 -6.85 -2.28 -3.11
N SER A 68 -7.02 -3.59 -3.14
CA SER A 68 -6.33 -4.48 -4.08
C SER A 68 -6.62 -4.06 -5.52
N GLN A 69 -5.63 -4.19 -6.40
CA GLN A 69 -5.84 -3.96 -7.84
C GLN A 69 -6.87 -4.96 -8.38
N SER A 70 -7.61 -4.53 -9.42
CA SER A 70 -8.70 -5.31 -10.00
C SER A 70 -8.23 -6.70 -10.46
N LEU A 71 -9.10 -7.69 -10.25
CA LEU A 71 -8.93 -9.10 -10.63
C LEU A 71 -8.84 -9.37 -12.13
N LEU A 72 -9.08 -8.37 -12.97
CA LEU A 72 -9.20 -8.55 -14.42
C LEU A 72 -7.84 -8.58 -15.14
N THR A 73 -6.77 -8.14 -14.48
CA THR A 73 -5.41 -8.26 -15.02
C THR A 73 -4.80 -9.61 -14.64
N ASP A 74 -5.12 -10.61 -15.46
CA ASP A 74 -4.30 -11.81 -15.69
C ASP A 74 -4.30 -12.90 -14.59
N ILE A 75 -5.44 -13.59 -14.41
CA ILE A 75 -5.47 -14.90 -13.74
C ILE A 75 -4.97 -15.98 -14.73
N GLN A 76 -3.70 -15.90 -15.12
CA GLN A 76 -2.94 -17.03 -15.65
C GLN A 76 -1.78 -17.35 -14.69
N GLY A 77 -2.07 -17.88 -13.51
CA GLY A 77 -0.98 -18.29 -12.62
C GLY A 77 -1.39 -18.84 -11.26
N THR A 78 -1.29 -20.16 -11.13
CA THR A 78 -1.15 -20.99 -9.90
C THR A 78 -2.19 -20.90 -8.76
N PRO A 79 -2.60 -22.06 -8.19
CA PRO A 79 -3.67 -22.17 -7.19
C PRO A 79 -3.39 -21.54 -5.81
N GLU A 80 -2.17 -21.09 -5.50
CA GLU A 80 -1.87 -20.34 -4.26
C GLU A 80 -2.38 -18.89 -4.29
N VAL A 81 -2.71 -18.38 -5.49
CA VAL A 81 -3.25 -17.03 -5.74
C VAL A 81 -4.74 -16.95 -5.35
N PHE A 82 -5.33 -17.96 -4.71
CA PHE A 82 -6.75 -17.96 -4.34
C PHE A 82 -7.07 -17.43 -2.94
N GLN A 83 -6.08 -17.17 -2.09
CA GLN A 83 -6.35 -16.62 -0.74
C GLN A 83 -6.77 -15.14 -0.76
N TRP A 84 -6.23 -14.32 -1.67
CA TRP A 84 -6.65 -12.90 -1.78
C TRP A 84 -8.00 -12.73 -2.50
N ALA A 85 -8.44 -13.75 -3.25
CA ALA A 85 -9.77 -13.83 -3.88
C ALA A 85 -10.91 -14.11 -2.86
N GLN A 86 -10.61 -14.24 -1.56
CA GLN A 86 -11.62 -14.33 -0.49
C GLN A 86 -12.03 -12.96 0.09
N THR A 87 -11.52 -11.86 -0.44
CA THR A 87 -12.00 -10.54 -0.03
C THR A 87 -13.41 -10.32 -0.60
N ALA A 88 -14.35 -9.78 0.18
CA ALA A 88 -15.73 -9.54 -0.28
C ALA A 88 -15.79 -8.76 -1.61
N ARG A 89 -14.81 -7.88 -1.82
CA ARG A 89 -14.63 -7.13 -3.06
C ARG A 89 -14.33 -8.01 -4.27
N ALA A 90 -13.56 -9.09 -4.11
CA ALA A 90 -13.28 -10.04 -5.19
C ALA A 90 -14.54 -10.77 -5.66
N ILE A 91 -15.45 -11.03 -4.72
CA ILE A 91 -16.76 -11.61 -5.00
C ILE A 91 -17.63 -10.59 -5.73
N ASP A 92 -17.66 -9.33 -5.27
CA ASP A 92 -18.41 -8.25 -5.93
C ASP A 92 -17.90 -7.94 -7.34
N GLU A 93 -16.60 -7.93 -7.59
CA GLU A 93 -16.07 -7.75 -8.96
C GLU A 93 -16.47 -8.91 -9.87
N ARG A 94 -16.34 -10.14 -9.37
CA ARG A 94 -16.57 -11.35 -10.17
C ARG A 94 -18.05 -11.63 -10.46
N PHE A 95 -18.93 -11.33 -9.51
CA PHE A 95 -20.36 -11.66 -9.60
C PHE A 95 -21.27 -10.43 -9.74
N GLY A 96 -20.82 -9.25 -9.29
CA GLY A 96 -21.54 -7.98 -9.42
C GLY A 96 -21.21 -7.21 -10.70
N GLY A 97 -20.17 -7.59 -11.44
CA GLY A 97 -19.79 -6.92 -12.69
C GLY A 97 -19.24 -5.50 -12.50
N LEU A 98 -18.83 -5.16 -11.28
CA LEU A 98 -18.27 -3.85 -10.94
C LEU A 98 -16.74 -3.95 -10.93
N SER A 99 -16.08 -3.35 -11.92
CA SER A 99 -14.62 -3.22 -11.92
C SER A 99 -14.20 -2.13 -10.93
N SER A 100 -13.22 -2.41 -10.06
CA SER A 100 -12.67 -1.40 -9.15
C SER A 100 -12.01 -0.24 -9.89
N CYS A 101 -11.48 -0.51 -11.10
CA CYS A 101 -10.97 0.53 -11.97
C CYS A 101 -12.11 1.44 -12.46
N ASP A 102 -13.28 0.88 -12.74
CA ASP A 102 -14.43 1.65 -13.25
C ASP A 102 -15.06 2.51 -12.15
N VAL A 103 -15.06 2.01 -10.91
CA VAL A 103 -15.66 2.69 -9.75
C VAL A 103 -14.72 3.74 -9.14
N LEU A 104 -13.41 3.46 -9.08
CA LEU A 104 -12.45 4.30 -8.38
C LEU A 104 -11.46 5.01 -9.30
N GLY A 105 -11.36 4.63 -10.57
CA GLY A 105 -10.31 5.09 -11.46
C GLY A 105 -8.97 4.38 -11.22
N GLU A 106 -8.22 4.11 -12.30
CA GLU A 106 -6.88 3.51 -12.23
C GLU A 106 -5.89 4.36 -11.44
N GLU A 107 -6.08 5.68 -11.45
CA GLU A 107 -5.23 6.64 -10.74
C GLU A 107 -5.27 6.42 -9.23
N ILE A 108 -6.44 6.14 -8.66
CA ILE A 108 -6.58 5.88 -7.22
C ILE A 108 -5.90 4.56 -6.85
N LEU A 109 -6.02 3.52 -7.70
CA LEU A 109 -5.42 2.20 -7.43
C LEU A 109 -3.89 2.25 -7.37
N CYS A 110 -3.27 3.12 -8.16
CA CYS A 110 -1.82 3.33 -8.20
C CYS A 110 -1.36 4.53 -7.34
N SER A 111 -2.26 5.17 -6.59
CA SER A 111 -1.93 6.31 -5.74
C SER A 111 -1.33 5.87 -4.41
N PRO A 112 -0.34 6.61 -3.87
CA PRO A 112 0.07 6.47 -2.47
C PRO A 112 -1.09 6.60 -1.48
N LEU A 113 -2.16 7.31 -1.83
CA LEU A 113 -3.37 7.42 -0.98
C LEU A 113 -4.06 6.07 -0.75
N ASN A 114 -3.95 5.15 -1.70
CA ASN A 114 -4.47 3.78 -1.61
C ASN A 114 -3.45 2.80 -1.03
N ALA A 115 -2.36 3.28 -0.42
CA ALA A 115 -1.33 2.41 0.12
C ALA A 115 -0.78 2.93 1.45
N PHE A 116 -0.21 2.04 2.23
CA PHE A 116 0.52 2.38 3.46
C PHE A 116 1.67 1.41 3.73
N THR A 117 2.62 1.87 4.52
CA THR A 117 3.78 1.08 4.93
C THR A 117 3.42 0.23 6.14
N ALA A 118 3.62 -1.08 6.04
CA ALA A 118 3.36 -2.04 7.11
C ALA A 118 4.56 -2.95 7.36
N GLY A 119 4.75 -3.40 8.61
CA GLY A 119 5.65 -4.52 8.90
C GLY A 119 5.04 -5.84 8.39
N ASN A 120 5.86 -6.89 8.21
CA ASN A 120 5.39 -8.17 7.66
C ASN A 120 4.16 -8.74 8.39
N ALA A 121 4.20 -8.86 9.71
CA ALA A 121 3.08 -9.41 10.49
C ALA A 121 1.81 -8.55 10.32
N VAL A 122 1.94 -7.22 10.37
CA VAL A 122 0.80 -6.30 10.21
C VAL A 122 0.19 -6.40 8.81
N HIS A 123 1.03 -6.56 7.79
CA HIS A 123 0.58 -6.75 6.42
C HIS A 123 -0.20 -8.07 6.26
N GLU A 124 0.32 -9.16 6.82
CA GLU A 124 -0.37 -10.46 6.81
C GLU A 124 -1.73 -10.41 7.52
N GLU A 125 -1.80 -9.81 8.71
CA GLU A 125 -3.06 -9.65 9.44
C GLU A 125 -4.07 -8.77 8.68
N PHE A 126 -3.61 -7.74 7.96
CA PHE A 126 -4.47 -6.90 7.14
C PHE A 126 -4.99 -7.64 5.90
N ASP A 127 -4.11 -8.36 5.18
CA ASP A 127 -4.49 -9.13 4.00
C ASP A 127 -5.44 -10.30 4.34
N CYS A 128 -5.31 -10.88 5.54
CA CYS A 128 -6.22 -11.89 6.07
C CYS A 128 -7.53 -11.31 6.67
N LEU A 129 -7.75 -10.00 6.59
CA LEU A 129 -8.93 -9.31 7.15
C LEU A 129 -9.08 -9.44 8.68
N ASN A 130 -8.00 -9.77 9.40
CA ASN A 130 -7.96 -9.78 10.87
C ASN A 130 -7.75 -8.38 11.44
N LEU A 131 -7.30 -7.43 10.61
CA LEU A 131 -7.18 -6.02 10.92
C LEU A 131 -7.94 -5.19 9.88
N TRP A 132 -8.57 -4.11 10.32
CA TRP A 132 -9.18 -3.12 9.44
C TRP A 132 -8.83 -1.71 9.89
N LEU A 133 -8.88 -0.76 8.95
CA LEU A 133 -8.69 0.65 9.22
C LEU A 133 -10.06 1.29 9.43
N THR A 134 -10.21 2.05 10.51
CA THR A 134 -11.38 2.91 10.72
C THR A 134 -11.02 4.35 10.37
N PRO A 135 -11.94 5.13 9.79
CA PRO A 135 -11.74 6.56 9.63
C PRO A 135 -11.39 7.20 10.98
N ALA A 136 -10.43 8.12 10.97
CA ALA A 136 -10.19 8.96 12.14
C ALA A 136 -11.43 9.84 12.33
N VAL A 137 -11.94 9.90 13.56
CA VAL A 137 -12.99 10.85 13.90
C VAL A 137 -12.29 12.20 14.11
N GLU A 138 -12.68 13.21 13.33
CA GLU A 138 -12.20 14.60 13.53
C GLU A 138 -12.84 15.24 14.77
#